data_AF-A0A2T9ZPI8-F1
#
_entry.id   AF-A0A2T9ZPI8-F1
#
_cell.length_a   1.000
_cell.length_b   1.000
_cell.length_c   1.000
_cell.angle_alpha   90.00
_cell.angle_beta   90.00
_cell.angle_gamma   90.00
#
_symmetry.space_group_name_H-M   'P 1'
#
loop_
_entity.id
_entity.type
_entity.pdbx_description
1 polymer ?
#
loop_
_entity_poly.entity_id
_entity_poly.type
_entity_poly.pdbx_seq_one_letter_code
_entity_poly.pdbx_strand_id
1 'polypeptide(L)'
;MNIATQAQAYLNGWMSEKTAPKWLEKLLSKQLPVAVALLLLLLISWRAAELTWSLIPAPEIQQQTQTQGAKTTPAVSNRRATNRLDGVANLHLFGVAGAAKAVKKIDTKAPETRLNLTLHGVFVADEADKGEAIIGTSGNVQKYYKVGNAVMSGVTLQAVFNDRVVLLRNGQSETLRFPKVSKRSAPAARKRSASSKGATRLSTGPSVAEQRPSRNLSKYSNLLRNEPLKIFEYVRFVPVKSRDGMKGYRILPQKNRELYNQLGVRPSDLVTSVNGIALSNDQEAMKLIEKLKDVTSVQVEIVRNGKPQVLNFDLN
;
A
#
# COMPACT_ATOMS: atom_id res chain seq x y z
N MET A 1 -58.96 55.51 -25.77
CA MET A 1 -59.03 54.45 -26.79
C MET A 1 -57.80 53.57 -26.63
N ASN A 2 -58.01 52.29 -26.36
CA ASN A 2 -57.03 51.40 -25.72
C ASN A 2 -56.04 50.82 -26.75
N ILE A 3 -54.74 51.03 -26.49
CA ILE A 3 -53.61 50.49 -27.28
C ILE A 3 -53.60 48.95 -27.26
N ALA A 4 -54.21 48.35 -26.23
CA ALA A 4 -54.42 46.91 -26.11
C ALA A 4 -55.31 46.34 -27.24
N THR A 5 -56.26 47.12 -27.76
CA THR A 5 -57.20 46.65 -28.79
C THR A 5 -56.56 46.65 -30.18
N GLN A 6 -55.61 47.56 -30.44
CA GLN A 6 -54.81 47.54 -31.67
C GLN A 6 -53.80 46.39 -31.68
N ALA A 7 -53.15 46.10 -30.54
CA ALA A 7 -52.19 44.99 -30.45
C ALA A 7 -52.82 43.62 -30.69
N GLN A 8 -54.06 43.41 -30.25
CA GLN A 8 -54.81 42.16 -30.49
C GLN A 8 -55.23 41.99 -31.96
N ALA A 9 -55.50 43.08 -32.69
CA ALA A 9 -55.83 43.02 -34.11
C ALA A 9 -54.64 42.58 -34.98
N TYR A 10 -53.42 43.00 -34.64
CA TYR A 10 -52.20 42.56 -35.34
C TYR A 10 -51.84 41.10 -35.06
N LEU A 11 -52.06 40.62 -33.84
CA LEU A 11 -51.78 39.22 -33.45
C LEU A 11 -52.73 38.22 -34.11
N ASN A 12 -54.01 38.57 -34.28
CA ASN A 12 -55.00 37.69 -34.92
C ASN A 12 -54.84 37.60 -36.44
N GLY A 13 -54.28 38.62 -37.11
CA GLY A 13 -53.96 38.55 -38.54
C GLY A 13 -52.84 37.54 -38.85
N TRP A 14 -51.86 37.42 -37.94
CA TRP A 14 -50.68 36.56 -38.14
C TRP A 14 -50.98 35.05 -38.03
N MET A 15 -52.09 34.67 -37.38
CA MET A 15 -52.51 33.26 -37.29
C MET A 15 -53.46 32.81 -38.41
N SER A 16 -53.98 33.74 -39.22
CA SER A 16 -54.98 33.44 -40.26
C SER A 16 -54.38 33.01 -41.60
N GLU A 17 -53.10 33.29 -41.86
CA GLU A 17 -52.42 32.84 -43.08
C GLU A 17 -51.56 31.61 -42.79
N LYS A 18 -52.11 30.44 -43.16
CA LYS A 18 -51.43 29.14 -43.14
C LYS A 18 -50.32 29.05 -44.19
N THR A 19 -49.30 29.88 -44.10
CA THR A 19 -48.02 29.65 -44.78
C THR A 19 -46.89 30.14 -43.88
N ALA A 20 -46.31 29.23 -43.10
CA ALA A 20 -45.00 29.48 -42.52
C ALA A 20 -44.05 29.84 -43.68
N PRO A 21 -43.29 30.94 -43.59
CA PRO A 21 -42.46 31.33 -44.71
C PRO A 21 -41.37 30.25 -44.91
N LYS A 22 -41.14 29.82 -46.16
CA LYS A 22 -40.31 28.64 -46.50
C LYS A 22 -38.88 28.65 -45.91
N TRP A 23 -38.34 29.83 -45.57
CA TRP A 23 -37.06 29.95 -44.87
C TRP A 23 -37.12 29.47 -43.41
N LEU A 24 -38.28 29.59 -42.76
CA LEU A 24 -38.55 29.15 -41.40
C LEU A 24 -38.60 27.63 -41.31
N GLU A 25 -39.22 26.94 -42.28
CA GLU A 25 -39.26 25.46 -42.31
C GLU A 25 -37.87 24.84 -42.47
N LYS A 26 -37.00 25.46 -43.28
CA LYS A 26 -35.61 25.01 -43.46
C LYS A 26 -34.78 25.20 -42.19
N LEU A 27 -35.07 26.26 -41.42
CA LEU A 27 -34.45 26.52 -40.11
C LEU A 27 -34.96 25.55 -39.04
N LEU A 28 -36.28 25.32 -38.99
CA LEU A 28 -36.96 24.44 -38.03
C LEU A 28 -36.62 22.96 -38.22
N SER A 29 -36.49 22.50 -39.47
CA SER A 29 -36.28 21.06 -39.75
C SER A 29 -34.83 20.61 -39.66
N LYS A 30 -33.84 21.50 -39.91
CA LYS A 30 -32.42 21.12 -39.93
C LYS A 30 -31.59 21.62 -38.76
N GLN A 31 -31.80 22.87 -38.33
CA GLN A 31 -30.95 23.49 -37.30
C GLN A 31 -31.52 23.27 -35.90
N LEU A 32 -32.85 23.24 -35.76
CA LEU A 32 -33.52 23.05 -34.47
C LEU A 32 -33.23 21.68 -33.82
N PRO A 33 -33.35 20.51 -34.49
CA PRO A 33 -33.08 19.23 -33.84
C PRO A 33 -31.61 19.09 -33.44
N VAL A 34 -30.68 19.66 -34.22
CA VAL A 34 -29.24 19.66 -33.89
C VAL A 34 -28.98 20.54 -32.67
N ALA A 35 -29.56 21.75 -32.62
CA ALA A 35 -29.43 22.64 -31.47
C ALA A 35 -30.04 22.02 -30.19
N VAL A 36 -31.21 21.39 -30.31
CA VAL A 36 -31.87 20.69 -29.19
C VAL A 36 -31.06 19.48 -28.75
N ALA A 37 -30.51 18.68 -29.68
CA ALA A 37 -29.65 17.55 -29.35
C ALA A 37 -28.36 17.99 -28.63
N LEU A 38 -27.72 19.07 -29.09
CA LEU A 38 -26.54 19.64 -28.44
C LEU A 38 -26.88 20.18 -27.04
N LEU A 39 -28.01 20.86 -26.89
CA LEU A 39 -28.48 21.37 -25.60
C LEU A 39 -28.81 20.22 -24.62
N LEU A 40 -29.46 19.16 -25.09
CA LEU A 40 -29.72 17.96 -24.28
C LEU A 40 -28.43 17.26 -23.88
N LEU A 41 -27.46 17.12 -24.79
CA LEU A 41 -26.17 16.50 -24.51
C LEU A 41 -25.38 17.29 -23.46
N LEU A 42 -25.43 18.63 -23.55
CA LEU A 42 -24.80 19.52 -22.57
C LEU A 42 -25.46 19.39 -21.18
N LEU A 43 -26.79 19.33 -21.12
CA LEU A 43 -27.52 19.11 -19.86
C LEU A 43 -27.24 17.74 -19.25
N ILE A 44 -27.19 16.68 -20.05
CA ILE A 44 -26.88 15.32 -19.58
C ILE A 44 -25.45 15.26 -19.04
N SER A 45 -24.48 15.85 -19.75
CA SER A 45 -23.09 15.92 -19.30
C SER A 45 -22.94 16.64 -17.97
N TRP A 46 -23.64 17.77 -17.79
CA TRP A 46 -23.65 18.50 -16.52
C TRP A 46 -24.24 17.68 -15.37
N ARG A 47 -25.37 17.00 -15.58
CA ARG A 47 -25.97 16.12 -14.55
C ARG A 47 -25.08 14.93 -14.21
N ALA A 48 -24.41 14.35 -15.20
CA ALA A 48 -23.47 13.26 -14.98
C ALA A 48 -22.25 13.72 -14.15
N ALA A 49 -21.77 14.95 -14.36
CA ALA A 49 -20.67 15.53 -13.59
C ALA A 49 -21.04 15.71 -12.11
N GLU A 50 -22.23 16.24 -11.80
CA GLU A 50 -22.72 16.35 -10.41
C GLU A 50 -22.85 14.98 -9.73
N LEU A 51 -23.38 13.98 -10.46
CA LEU A 51 -23.50 12.62 -9.93
C LEU A 51 -22.12 12.01 -9.66
N THR A 52 -21.18 12.17 -10.59
CA THR A 52 -19.79 11.71 -10.45
C THR A 52 -19.11 12.35 -9.24
N TRP A 53 -19.33 13.66 -9.02
CA TRP A 53 -18.77 14.36 -7.85
C TRP A 53 -19.41 13.93 -6.52
N SER A 54 -20.65 13.44 -6.54
CA SER A 54 -21.32 12.87 -5.36
C SER A 54 -20.76 11.49 -4.95
N LEU A 55 -20.32 10.69 -5.94
CA LEU A 55 -19.77 9.36 -5.73
C LEU A 55 -18.29 9.37 -5.31
N ILE A 56 -17.57 10.46 -5.55
CA ILE A 56 -16.18 10.62 -5.14
C ILE A 56 -16.16 11.33 -3.78
N PRO A 57 -15.80 10.64 -2.68
CA PRO A 57 -15.65 11.31 -1.39
C PRO A 57 -14.60 12.42 -1.52
N ALA A 58 -15.01 13.66 -1.28
CA ALA A 58 -14.09 14.78 -1.24
C ALA A 58 -13.00 14.52 -0.18
N PRO A 59 -11.72 14.79 -0.46
CA PRO A 59 -10.72 14.83 0.59
C PRO A 59 -11.15 15.90 1.59
N GLU A 60 -11.30 15.55 2.86
CA GLU A 60 -11.50 16.50 3.95
C GLU A 60 -10.31 17.45 4.00
N ILE A 61 -10.36 18.54 3.24
CA ILE A 61 -9.53 19.70 3.49
C ILE A 61 -10.13 20.32 4.75
N GLN A 62 -9.59 19.91 5.89
CA GLN A 62 -9.82 20.55 7.17
C GLN A 62 -9.33 22.00 7.07
N GLN A 63 -10.20 22.91 6.64
CA GLN A 63 -9.99 24.33 6.85
C GLN A 63 -10.15 24.57 8.34
N GLN A 64 -9.01 24.71 9.00
CA GLN A 64 -8.90 25.08 10.39
C GLN A 64 -9.34 26.55 10.52
N THR A 65 -10.64 26.77 10.68
CA THR A 65 -11.17 28.08 11.06
C THR A 65 -10.69 28.36 12.48
N GLN A 66 -9.63 29.15 12.60
CA GLN A 66 -9.21 29.74 13.86
C GLN A 66 -10.33 30.65 14.37
N THR A 67 -11.00 30.24 15.45
CA THR A 67 -11.91 31.10 16.19
C THR A 67 -11.08 32.12 16.97
N GLN A 68 -10.94 33.31 16.41
CA GLN A 68 -10.54 34.49 17.18
C GLN A 68 -11.69 34.87 18.10
N GLY A 69 -11.36 35.09 19.38
CA GLY A 69 -12.32 35.46 20.40
C GLY A 69 -12.85 36.88 20.20
N ALA A 70 -14.16 37.04 20.37
CA ALA A 70 -14.78 38.31 20.72
C ALA A 70 -15.99 38.05 21.63
N LYS A 71 -16.02 38.77 22.75
CA LYS A 71 -17.08 38.79 23.76
C LYS A 71 -18.25 39.68 23.31
N THR A 72 -19.31 39.73 24.15
CA THR A 72 -20.52 40.61 24.18
C THR A 72 -21.75 39.98 23.49
N THR A 73 -22.97 39.82 24.04
CA THR A 73 -23.70 40.23 25.28
C THR A 73 -24.91 39.26 25.41
N PRO A 74 -25.49 38.98 26.60
CA PRO A 74 -26.58 38.00 26.70
C PRO A 74 -27.95 38.61 26.38
N ALA A 75 -28.59 38.16 25.31
CA ALA A 75 -30.03 38.32 25.12
C ALA A 75 -30.77 37.16 25.80
N VAL A 76 -31.53 37.48 26.85
CA VAL A 76 -32.38 36.55 27.59
C VAL A 76 -33.62 36.26 26.75
N SER A 77 -33.67 35.07 26.16
CA SER A 77 -34.92 34.46 25.66
C SER A 77 -34.90 32.96 25.97
N ASN A 78 -35.58 32.59 27.05
CA ASN A 78 -36.15 31.27 27.30
C ASN A 78 -35.20 30.04 27.19
N ARG A 79 -34.16 29.97 28.04
CA ARG A 79 -33.15 28.89 28.10
C ARG A 79 -33.37 27.84 29.22
N ARG A 80 -34.61 27.55 29.63
CA ARG A 80 -34.84 26.48 30.64
C ARG A 80 -35.05 25.09 30.04
N ALA A 81 -35.35 24.98 28.75
CA ALA A 81 -35.48 23.69 28.06
C ALA A 81 -34.16 23.21 27.39
N THR A 82 -33.22 24.12 27.08
CA THR A 82 -31.97 23.77 26.40
C THR A 82 -30.91 23.22 27.35
N ASN A 83 -30.81 23.75 28.58
CA ASN A 83 -29.79 23.31 29.54
C ASN A 83 -29.96 21.85 30.01
N ARG A 84 -31.16 21.27 29.93
CA ARG A 84 -31.37 19.86 30.29
C ARG A 84 -30.85 18.92 29.21
N LEU A 85 -30.93 19.31 27.94
CA LEU A 85 -30.40 18.52 26.83
C LEU A 85 -28.88 18.66 26.74
N ASP A 86 -28.33 19.84 27.02
CA ASP A 86 -26.88 20.06 27.11
C ASP A 86 -26.24 19.22 28.23
N GLY A 87 -26.95 19.07 29.36
CA GLY A 87 -26.51 18.20 30.45
C GLY A 87 -26.46 16.73 30.06
N VAL A 88 -27.46 16.24 29.32
CA VAL A 88 -27.50 14.84 28.84
C VAL A 88 -26.48 14.61 27.72
N ALA A 89 -26.27 15.58 26.84
CA ALA A 89 -25.24 15.53 25.80
C ALA A 89 -23.82 15.46 26.40
N ASN A 90 -23.57 16.21 27.49
CA ASN A 90 -22.28 16.21 28.21
C ASN A 90 -22.03 14.96 29.05
N LEU A 91 -23.04 14.10 29.27
CA LEU A 91 -22.81 12.79 29.90
C LEU A 91 -22.09 11.82 28.97
N HIS A 92 -21.94 12.14 27.68
CA HIS A 92 -21.26 11.31 26.69
C HIS A 92 -21.70 9.83 26.76
N LEU A 93 -23.00 9.60 26.97
CA LEU A 93 -23.62 8.28 27.18
C LEU A 93 -23.36 7.29 26.02
N PHE A 94 -23.01 7.82 24.85
CA PHE A 94 -22.71 7.06 23.64
C PHE A 94 -21.23 7.14 23.23
N GLY A 95 -20.38 7.71 24.09
CA GLY A 95 -18.97 7.97 23.84
C GLY A 95 -18.71 9.26 23.06
N VAL A 96 -17.45 9.69 23.03
CA VAL A 96 -16.99 10.85 22.24
C VAL A 96 -16.19 10.32 21.06
N ALA A 97 -16.60 10.67 19.84
CA ALA A 97 -15.81 10.39 18.66
C ALA A 97 -14.48 11.16 18.77
N GLY A 98 -13.36 10.44 18.91
CA GLY A 98 -12.04 11.04 19.07
C GLY A 98 -11.60 11.33 20.51
N ALA A 99 -12.35 10.92 21.55
CA ALA A 99 -11.77 10.85 22.89
C ALA A 99 -10.69 9.76 22.89
N ALA A 100 -9.45 10.19 22.63
CA ALA A 100 -8.27 9.39 22.85
C ALA A 100 -8.36 8.89 24.29
N LYS A 101 -8.59 7.59 24.47
CA LYS A 101 -8.36 6.91 25.74
C LYS A 101 -6.98 7.38 26.19
N ALA A 102 -6.90 8.06 27.33
CA ALA A 102 -5.65 8.56 27.87
C ALA A 102 -4.59 7.46 27.72
N VAL A 103 -3.66 7.66 26.78
CA VAL A 103 -2.64 6.68 26.47
C VAL A 103 -1.74 6.64 27.69
N LYS A 104 -2.05 5.71 28.59
CA LYS A 104 -1.21 5.38 29.73
C LYS A 104 0.20 5.18 29.16
N LYS A 105 1.16 5.96 29.68
CA LYS A 105 2.57 5.99 29.25
C LYS A 105 2.98 4.62 28.71
N ILE A 106 3.38 4.58 27.44
CA ILE A 106 3.87 3.36 26.79
C ILE A 106 5.08 2.89 27.60
N ASP A 107 4.90 1.80 28.35
CA ASP A 107 6.00 1.20 29.09
C ASP A 107 6.91 0.48 28.09
N THR A 108 8.01 1.14 27.73
CA THR A 108 9.02 0.62 26.81
C THR A 108 9.81 -0.55 27.41
N LYS A 109 9.65 -0.84 28.71
CA LYS A 109 10.28 -1.96 29.43
C LYS A 109 9.25 -3.02 29.87
N ALA A 110 8.20 -3.22 29.09
CA ALA A 110 7.24 -4.30 29.29
C ALA A 110 7.89 -5.71 29.17
N PRO A 111 7.53 -6.68 30.04
CA PRO A 111 8.02 -8.06 29.95
C PRO A 111 7.58 -8.75 28.65
N GLU A 112 8.31 -9.79 28.21
CA GLU A 112 7.94 -10.56 27.01
C GLU A 112 6.58 -11.27 27.19
N THR A 113 5.75 -11.22 26.16
CA THR A 113 4.44 -11.88 26.15
C THR A 113 4.60 -13.40 26.17
N ARG A 114 3.70 -14.06 26.89
CA ARG A 114 3.57 -15.53 26.90
C ARG A 114 2.46 -16.03 25.97
N LEU A 115 1.80 -15.13 25.26
CA LEU A 115 0.74 -15.47 24.31
C LEU A 115 1.34 -16.22 23.12
N ASN A 116 0.59 -17.19 22.58
CA ASN A 116 0.97 -17.92 21.37
C ASN A 116 0.71 -17.06 20.11
N LEU A 117 1.47 -15.97 19.99
CA LEU A 117 1.42 -15.02 18.89
C LEU A 117 2.78 -14.98 18.19
N THR A 118 2.76 -14.75 16.88
CA THR A 118 3.97 -14.60 16.07
C THR A 118 3.97 -13.25 15.38
N LEU A 119 5.01 -12.44 15.59
CA LEU A 119 5.17 -11.17 14.88
C LEU A 119 5.79 -11.42 13.50
N HIS A 120 5.07 -11.04 12.44
CA HIS A 120 5.51 -11.22 11.05
C HIS A 120 5.98 -9.93 10.40
N GLY A 121 5.47 -8.77 10.81
CA GLY A 121 5.85 -7.47 10.26
C GLY A 121 5.43 -6.32 11.15
N VAL A 122 6.15 -5.20 11.00
CA VAL A 122 5.87 -3.92 11.65
C VAL A 122 5.99 -2.81 10.60
N PHE A 123 5.09 -1.84 10.66
CA PHE A 123 5.13 -0.59 9.91
C PHE A 123 5.18 0.52 10.94
N VAL A 124 6.34 1.15 11.06
CA VAL A 124 6.59 2.16 12.08
C VAL A 124 6.29 3.53 11.49
N ALA A 125 5.42 4.29 12.16
CA ALA A 125 5.20 5.70 11.90
C ALA A 125 6.16 6.53 12.76
N ASP A 126 6.28 7.83 12.49
CA ASP A 126 7.13 8.74 13.27
C ASP A 126 6.77 8.73 14.77
N GLU A 127 5.48 8.48 15.07
CA GLU A 127 4.98 8.24 16.42
C GLU A 127 4.63 6.76 16.63
N ALA A 128 5.14 6.16 17.70
CA ALA A 128 5.01 4.72 17.98
C ALA A 128 3.56 4.26 18.23
N ASP A 129 2.65 5.17 18.57
CA ASP A 129 1.22 4.95 18.74
C ASP A 129 0.41 5.09 17.43
N LYS A 130 1.06 5.39 16.31
CA LYS A 130 0.46 5.42 14.96
C LYS A 130 0.93 4.29 14.06
N GLY A 131 1.73 3.36 14.60
CA GLY A 131 2.26 2.24 13.84
C GLY A 131 1.25 1.11 13.59
N GLU A 132 1.66 0.15 12.77
CA GLU A 132 0.83 -0.97 12.33
C GLU A 132 1.66 -2.28 12.36
N ALA A 133 1.00 -3.42 12.52
CA ALA A 133 1.69 -4.70 12.66
C ALA A 133 0.94 -5.86 11.99
N ILE A 134 1.68 -6.84 11.52
CA ILE A 134 1.16 -8.13 11.05
C ILE A 134 1.46 -9.17 12.12
N ILE A 135 0.40 -9.66 12.76
CA ILE A 135 0.49 -10.61 13.88
C ILE A 135 -0.25 -11.89 13.49
N GLY A 136 0.42 -13.02 13.67
CA GLY A 136 -0.14 -14.35 13.50
C GLY A 136 -0.70 -14.87 14.82
N THR A 137 -1.93 -15.37 14.80
CA THR A 137 -2.55 -16.08 15.93
C THR A 137 -2.37 -17.60 15.77
N SER A 138 -2.71 -18.38 16.81
CA SER A 138 -2.69 -19.84 16.76
C SER A 138 -3.40 -20.37 15.51
N GLY A 139 -2.69 -21.12 14.67
CA GLY A 139 -3.21 -21.66 13.40
C GLY A 139 -2.67 -21.01 12.12
N ASN A 140 -1.57 -20.24 12.17
CA ASN A 140 -0.93 -19.58 11.01
C ASN A 140 -1.79 -18.52 10.30
N VAL A 141 -2.89 -18.07 10.91
CA VAL A 141 -3.70 -16.98 10.36
C VAL A 141 -3.03 -15.66 10.69
N GLN A 142 -2.46 -15.02 9.67
CA GLN A 142 -1.81 -13.72 9.78
C GLN A 142 -2.83 -12.62 9.50
N LYS A 143 -2.93 -11.66 10.42
CA LYS A 143 -3.81 -10.51 10.26
C LYS A 143 -3.04 -9.21 10.50
N TYR A 144 -3.54 -8.17 9.86
CA TYR A 144 -3.03 -6.83 9.97
C TYR A 144 -3.79 -6.06 11.05
N TYR A 145 -3.07 -5.32 11.88
CA TYR A 145 -3.59 -4.56 13.03
C TYR A 145 -2.97 -3.17 13.08
N LYS A 146 -3.80 -2.16 13.35
CA LYS A 146 -3.36 -0.81 13.70
C LYS A 146 -3.27 -0.66 15.21
N VAL A 147 -2.45 0.27 15.71
CA VAL A 147 -2.46 0.62 17.13
C VAL A 147 -3.89 0.98 17.57
N GLY A 148 -4.30 0.48 18.72
CA GLY A 148 -5.66 0.56 19.24
C GLY A 148 -6.53 -0.65 18.90
N ASN A 149 -6.20 -1.43 17.85
CA ASN A 149 -7.00 -2.59 17.46
C ASN A 149 -6.85 -3.75 18.46
N ALA A 150 -7.93 -4.53 18.61
CA ALA A 150 -7.91 -5.79 19.34
C ALA A 150 -7.23 -6.89 18.50
N VAL A 151 -6.19 -7.52 19.04
CA VAL A 151 -5.47 -8.64 18.43
C VAL A 151 -6.19 -9.96 18.74
N MET A 152 -6.67 -10.09 19.99
CA MET A 152 -7.44 -11.20 20.54
C MET A 152 -8.33 -10.65 21.66
N SER A 153 -9.32 -11.45 22.13
CA SER A 153 -10.11 -11.11 23.31
C SER A 153 -9.23 -10.65 24.48
N GLY A 154 -9.44 -9.42 24.95
CA GLY A 154 -8.69 -8.80 26.05
C GLY A 154 -7.26 -8.35 25.75
N VAL A 155 -6.82 -8.40 24.49
CA VAL A 155 -5.46 -8.01 24.06
C VAL A 155 -5.53 -6.99 22.93
N THR A 156 -4.99 -5.79 23.15
CA THR A 156 -4.94 -4.72 22.13
C THR A 156 -3.51 -4.36 21.75
N LEU A 157 -3.29 -3.90 20.53
CA LEU A 157 -2.01 -3.37 20.09
C LEU A 157 -1.84 -1.95 20.66
N GLN A 158 -0.81 -1.71 21.47
CA GLN A 158 -0.59 -0.44 22.16
C GLN A 158 0.45 0.44 21.47
N ALA A 159 1.54 -0.15 20.97
CA ALA A 159 2.59 0.58 20.26
C ALA A 159 3.38 -0.36 19.34
N VAL A 160 3.99 0.20 18.30
CA VAL A 160 4.79 -0.53 17.32
C VAL A 160 6.18 0.08 17.23
N PHE A 161 7.21 -0.77 17.29
CA PHE A 161 8.61 -0.41 17.19
C PHE A 161 9.30 -1.24 16.10
N ASN A 162 10.51 -0.85 15.71
CA ASN A 162 11.25 -1.52 14.62
C ASN A 162 11.53 -3.01 14.88
N ASP A 163 11.66 -3.43 16.14
CA ASP A 163 12.08 -4.78 16.54
C ASP A 163 11.03 -5.58 17.33
N ARG A 164 9.89 -4.94 17.67
CA ARG A 164 8.87 -5.49 18.57
C ARG A 164 7.56 -4.72 18.47
N VAL A 165 6.50 -5.28 19.04
CA VAL A 165 5.26 -4.57 19.35
C VAL A 165 4.95 -4.65 20.83
N VAL A 166 4.26 -3.64 21.36
CA VAL A 166 3.75 -3.65 22.73
C VAL A 166 2.25 -3.92 22.68
N LEU A 167 1.84 -4.96 23.39
CA LEU A 167 0.45 -5.39 23.54
C LEU A 167 -0.04 -4.96 24.92
N LEU A 168 -1.30 -4.57 25.03
CA LEU A 168 -1.96 -4.30 26.29
C LEU A 168 -2.93 -5.44 26.59
N ARG A 169 -2.70 -6.14 27.70
CA ARG A 169 -3.54 -7.24 28.18
C ARG A 169 -3.99 -6.95 29.60
N ASN A 170 -5.29 -6.82 29.81
CA ASN A 170 -5.89 -6.54 31.13
C ASN A 170 -5.23 -5.34 31.85
N GLY A 171 -4.81 -4.31 31.10
CA GLY A 171 -4.16 -3.11 31.66
C GLY A 171 -2.65 -3.23 31.92
N GLN A 172 -2.02 -4.38 31.62
CA GLN A 172 -0.58 -4.61 31.68
C GLN A 172 0.02 -4.64 30.27
N SER A 173 1.16 -3.98 30.08
CA SER A 173 1.88 -3.99 28.82
C SER A 173 2.76 -5.24 28.73
N GLU A 174 2.75 -5.91 27.56
CA GLU A 174 3.58 -7.07 27.24
C GLU A 174 4.28 -6.84 25.88
N THR A 175 5.53 -7.28 25.74
CA THR A 175 6.32 -7.13 24.52
C THR A 175 6.21 -8.39 23.67
N LEU A 176 5.88 -8.27 22.38
CA LEU A 176 5.99 -9.35 21.39
C LEU A 176 7.11 -9.02 20.40
N ARG A 177 8.14 -9.85 20.36
CA ARG A 177 9.28 -9.71 19.43
C ARG A 177 9.14 -10.58 18.20
N PHE A 178 9.95 -10.26 17.19
CA PHE A 178 10.17 -11.15 16.07
C PHE A 178 10.72 -12.52 16.53
N PRO A 179 10.28 -13.63 15.90
CA PRO A 179 10.81 -14.95 16.18
C PRO A 179 12.33 -14.98 16.00
N LYS A 180 13.04 -15.39 17.04
CA LYS A 180 14.48 -15.66 16.93
C LYS A 180 14.63 -16.91 16.05
N VAL A 181 15.34 -16.78 14.94
CA VAL A 181 15.80 -17.93 14.18
C VAL A 181 16.81 -18.68 15.05
N SER A 182 16.35 -19.69 15.78
CA SER A 182 17.24 -20.66 16.38
C SER A 182 17.99 -21.31 15.24
N LYS A 183 19.27 -20.97 15.08
CA LYS A 183 20.22 -21.80 14.34
C LYS A 183 20.15 -23.15 15.03
N ARG A 184 19.38 -24.07 14.47
CA ARG A 184 19.35 -25.45 14.93
C ARG A 184 20.78 -25.92 14.75
N SER A 185 21.53 -25.99 15.85
CA SER A 185 22.86 -26.56 15.85
C SER A 185 22.71 -27.93 15.22
N ALA A 186 23.37 -28.14 14.08
CA ALA A 186 23.47 -29.45 13.48
C ALA A 186 23.93 -30.43 14.58
N PRO A 187 23.41 -31.67 14.61
CA PRO A 187 23.94 -32.67 15.52
C PRO A 187 25.44 -32.74 15.30
N ALA A 188 26.21 -32.58 16.37
CA ALA A 188 27.66 -32.65 16.34
C ALA A 188 28.07 -33.98 15.70
N ALA A 189 28.53 -33.92 14.45
CA ALA A 189 29.22 -35.02 13.83
C ALA A 189 30.44 -35.32 14.71
N ARG A 190 30.49 -36.56 15.22
CA ARG A 190 31.59 -37.08 16.01
C ARG A 190 32.89 -36.84 15.24
N LYS A 191 33.73 -35.94 15.77
CA LYS A 191 35.10 -35.73 15.31
C LYS A 191 35.87 -37.05 15.51
N ARG A 192 36.26 -37.69 14.40
CA ARG A 192 37.41 -38.59 14.40
C ARG A 192 38.65 -37.71 14.28
N SER A 193 39.48 -37.76 15.30
CA SER A 193 40.82 -37.20 15.33
C SER A 193 41.70 -37.91 14.31
N ALA A 194 42.18 -37.17 13.32
CA ALA A 194 43.38 -37.53 12.57
C ALA A 194 44.35 -36.35 12.64
N SER A 195 45.44 -36.59 13.34
CA SER A 195 46.58 -35.71 13.52
C SER A 195 47.37 -35.61 12.22
N SER A 196 47.71 -34.39 11.78
CA SER A 196 49.04 -34.11 11.23
C SER A 196 49.38 -32.62 11.36
N LYS A 197 50.67 -32.39 11.63
CA LYS A 197 51.34 -31.14 11.99
C LYS A 197 51.78 -30.34 10.75
N GLY A 198 51.93 -29.02 10.93
CA GLY A 198 52.74 -28.12 10.07
C GLY A 198 51.93 -26.90 9.59
N ALA A 199 52.09 -25.72 10.22
CA ALA A 199 52.93 -24.58 9.77
C ALA A 199 52.21 -23.75 8.67
N THR A 200 52.04 -22.42 8.67
CA THR A 200 52.58 -21.25 9.40
C THR A 200 51.57 -20.08 9.20
N ARG A 201 51.52 -19.13 10.14
CA ARG A 201 50.73 -17.88 10.06
C ARG A 201 51.14 -17.02 8.86
N LEU A 202 50.21 -16.24 8.29
CA LEU A 202 50.40 -14.81 8.02
C LEU A 202 49.04 -14.11 7.86
N SER A 203 48.95 -12.91 8.40
CA SER A 203 47.77 -12.08 8.61
C SER A 203 47.66 -10.94 7.60
N THR A 204 46.45 -10.68 7.08
CA THR A 204 46.07 -9.34 6.55
C THR A 204 44.55 -9.15 6.58
N GLY A 205 44.09 -8.12 7.31
CA GLY A 205 42.91 -7.24 7.07
C GLY A 205 41.49 -7.80 6.83
N PRO A 206 40.43 -7.21 7.44
CA PRO A 206 39.08 -7.75 7.36
C PRO A 206 38.36 -7.28 6.09
N SER A 207 38.31 -8.11 5.05
CA SER A 207 37.22 -8.04 4.09
C SER A 207 36.10 -8.92 4.62
N VAL A 208 35.05 -8.32 5.18
CA VAL A 208 33.77 -9.01 5.39
C VAL A 208 33.08 -9.16 4.03
N ALA A 209 33.77 -9.78 3.07
CA ALA A 209 33.12 -10.62 2.09
C ALA A 209 32.68 -11.84 2.89
N GLU A 210 31.53 -11.70 3.56
CA GLU A 210 30.78 -12.84 4.04
C GLU A 210 30.52 -13.67 2.78
N GLN A 211 31.38 -14.66 2.54
CA GLN A 211 31.28 -15.62 1.45
C GLN A 211 30.00 -16.39 1.69
N ARG A 212 28.89 -15.76 1.33
CA ARG A 212 27.61 -16.42 1.17
C ARG A 212 27.88 -17.49 0.12
N PRO A 213 27.60 -18.77 0.41
CA PRO A 213 27.84 -19.83 -0.53
C PRO A 213 27.16 -19.46 -1.85
N SER A 214 27.96 -19.36 -2.93
CA SER A 214 27.41 -19.24 -4.27
C SER A 214 26.60 -20.50 -4.54
N ARG A 215 25.38 -20.33 -5.03
CA ARG A 215 24.56 -21.47 -5.41
C ARG A 215 24.94 -21.87 -6.82
N ASN A 216 25.33 -23.13 -7.00
CA ASN A 216 25.65 -23.63 -8.33
C ASN A 216 24.37 -23.78 -9.15
N LEU A 217 24.39 -23.18 -10.34
CA LEU A 217 23.29 -23.12 -11.28
C LEU A 217 23.79 -23.50 -12.70
N SER A 218 24.89 -24.27 -12.76
CA SER A 218 25.55 -24.72 -14.00
C SER A 218 24.60 -25.42 -14.98
N LYS A 219 23.60 -26.14 -14.47
CA LYS A 219 22.52 -26.77 -15.25
C LYS A 219 21.78 -25.78 -16.16
N TYR A 220 21.68 -24.51 -15.75
CA TYR A 220 20.95 -23.46 -16.46
C TYR A 220 21.88 -22.52 -17.23
N SER A 221 23.19 -22.77 -17.25
CA SER A 221 24.16 -21.95 -17.99
C SER A 221 23.86 -21.93 -19.49
N ASN A 222 23.72 -23.11 -20.11
CA ASN A 222 23.38 -23.24 -21.53
C ASN A 222 22.04 -22.59 -21.88
N LEU A 223 21.06 -22.66 -20.97
CA LEU A 223 19.77 -21.99 -21.12
C LEU A 223 19.95 -20.47 -21.21
N LEU A 224 20.69 -19.88 -20.27
CA LEU A 224 20.92 -18.43 -20.23
C LEU A 224 21.81 -17.93 -21.38
N ARG A 225 22.75 -18.76 -21.85
CA ARG A 225 23.65 -18.42 -22.97
C ARG A 225 22.93 -18.44 -24.32
N ASN A 226 22.21 -19.52 -24.60
CA ASN A 226 21.66 -19.77 -25.93
C ASN A 226 20.22 -19.27 -26.08
N GLU A 227 19.41 -19.40 -25.02
CA GLU A 227 17.97 -19.15 -25.07
C GLU A 227 17.48 -18.44 -23.79
N PRO A 228 17.99 -17.24 -23.46
CA PRO A 228 17.73 -16.61 -22.15
C PRO A 228 16.25 -16.34 -21.90
N LEU A 229 15.42 -16.19 -22.94
CA LEU A 229 13.97 -16.01 -22.81
C LEU A 229 13.26 -17.29 -22.32
N LYS A 230 13.82 -18.49 -22.50
CA LYS A 230 13.21 -19.71 -21.96
C LYS A 230 13.24 -19.76 -20.43
N ILE A 231 13.98 -18.87 -19.77
CA ILE A 231 13.94 -18.72 -18.30
C ILE A 231 12.52 -18.45 -17.79
N PHE A 232 11.66 -17.80 -18.60
CA PHE A 232 10.26 -17.52 -18.27
C PHE A 232 9.40 -18.78 -18.14
N GLU A 233 9.84 -19.93 -18.67
CA GLU A 233 9.16 -21.22 -18.49
C GLU A 233 9.38 -21.82 -17.09
N TYR A 234 10.52 -21.49 -16.46
CA TYR A 234 10.93 -22.01 -15.17
C TYR A 234 10.55 -21.10 -14.00
N VAL A 235 10.49 -19.79 -14.23
CA VAL A 235 10.12 -18.80 -13.23
C VAL A 235 9.29 -17.68 -13.85
N ARG A 236 8.35 -17.13 -13.08
CA ARG A 236 7.55 -15.99 -13.48
C ARG A 236 8.10 -14.72 -12.85
N PHE A 237 8.35 -13.70 -13.67
CA PHE A 237 8.73 -12.36 -13.21
C PHE A 237 7.49 -11.48 -13.21
N VAL A 238 7.20 -10.84 -12.08
CA VAL A 238 6.05 -9.95 -11.91
C VAL A 238 6.56 -8.56 -11.56
N PRO A 239 6.31 -7.53 -12.39
CA PRO A 239 6.76 -6.17 -12.11
C PRO A 239 6.04 -5.62 -10.88
N VAL A 240 6.78 -4.93 -10.02
CA VAL A 240 6.23 -4.21 -8.86
C VAL A 240 6.44 -2.72 -9.07
N LYS A 241 5.33 -1.99 -9.14
CA LYS A 241 5.32 -0.53 -9.31
C LYS A 241 4.89 0.18 -8.02
N SER A 242 5.30 1.42 -7.89
CA SER A 242 4.91 2.36 -6.83
C SER A 242 4.56 3.72 -7.45
N ARG A 243 4.23 4.71 -6.61
CA ARG A 243 3.87 6.06 -7.06
C ARG A 243 4.99 6.74 -7.85
N ASP A 244 6.24 6.42 -7.48
CA ASP A 244 7.45 7.00 -8.05
C ASP A 244 8.03 6.18 -9.23
N GLY A 245 7.31 5.14 -9.70
CA GLY A 245 7.74 4.30 -10.81
C GLY A 245 7.93 2.82 -10.46
N MET A 246 8.70 2.10 -11.27
CA MET A 246 8.94 0.66 -11.07
C MET A 246 10.03 0.44 -10.03
N LYS A 247 9.75 -0.44 -9.06
CA LYS A 247 10.66 -0.77 -7.96
C LYS A 247 11.52 -2.02 -8.21
N GLY A 248 11.14 -2.85 -9.18
CA GLY A 248 11.78 -4.13 -9.44
C GLY A 248 10.79 -5.23 -9.82
N TYR A 249 11.25 -6.49 -9.74
CA TYR A 249 10.45 -7.66 -10.10
C TYR A 249 10.38 -8.66 -8.96
N ARG A 250 9.21 -9.26 -8.74
CA ARG A 250 9.05 -10.45 -7.90
C ARG A 250 9.25 -11.70 -8.75
N ILE A 251 9.94 -12.68 -8.18
CA ILE A 251 10.10 -14.00 -8.80
C ILE A 251 9.08 -14.93 -8.15
N LEU A 252 8.26 -15.59 -8.95
CA LEU A 252 7.28 -16.59 -8.52
C LEU A 252 7.57 -17.95 -9.18
N PRO A 253 7.23 -19.06 -8.52
CA PRO A 253 7.42 -20.39 -9.08
C PRO A 253 6.48 -20.65 -10.26
N GLN A 254 6.95 -21.42 -11.25
CA GLN A 254 6.15 -21.98 -12.34
C GLN A 254 5.83 -23.47 -12.09
N LYS A 255 5.30 -24.16 -13.12
CA LYS A 255 5.04 -25.61 -13.09
C LYS A 255 6.27 -26.40 -12.63
N ASN A 256 7.45 -26.14 -13.21
CA ASN A 256 8.70 -26.70 -12.74
C ASN A 256 9.32 -25.81 -11.66
N ARG A 257 9.38 -26.29 -10.42
CA ARG A 257 9.88 -25.52 -9.26
C ARG A 257 11.38 -25.69 -9.00
N GLU A 258 12.08 -26.52 -9.78
CA GLU A 258 13.49 -26.86 -9.52
C GLU A 258 14.38 -25.61 -9.48
N LEU A 259 14.33 -24.78 -10.54
CA LEU A 259 15.08 -23.54 -10.61
C LEU A 259 14.71 -22.59 -9.46
N TYR A 260 13.41 -22.40 -9.23
CA TYR A 260 12.93 -21.51 -8.17
C TYR A 260 13.46 -21.89 -6.79
N ASN A 261 13.49 -23.20 -6.48
CA ASN A 261 14.02 -23.71 -5.22
C ASN A 261 15.54 -23.54 -5.13
N GLN A 262 16.27 -23.80 -6.20
CA GLN A 262 17.72 -23.60 -6.25
C GLN A 262 18.13 -22.13 -6.15
N LEU A 263 17.31 -21.22 -6.70
CA LEU A 263 17.50 -19.77 -6.56
C LEU A 263 17.38 -19.30 -5.10
N GLY A 264 16.79 -20.11 -4.20
CA GLY A 264 16.63 -19.79 -2.78
C GLY A 264 15.96 -18.42 -2.53
N VAL A 265 15.14 -17.99 -3.48
CA VAL A 265 14.27 -16.82 -3.41
C VAL A 265 12.97 -17.18 -2.72
N ARG A 266 12.30 -16.18 -2.18
CA ARG A 266 11.02 -16.30 -1.48
C ARG A 266 9.97 -15.48 -2.23
N PRO A 267 8.67 -15.82 -2.12
CA PRO A 267 7.61 -15.07 -2.81
C PRO A 267 7.53 -13.59 -2.44
N SER A 268 8.07 -13.21 -1.27
CA SER A 268 8.14 -11.83 -0.79
C SER A 268 9.40 -11.07 -1.23
N ASP A 269 10.31 -11.70 -1.96
CA ASP A 269 11.54 -11.07 -2.41
C ASP A 269 11.27 -10.15 -3.60
N LEU A 270 11.78 -8.93 -3.52
CA LEU A 270 11.77 -7.98 -4.62
C LEU A 270 13.18 -7.86 -5.19
N VAL A 271 13.38 -8.28 -6.44
CA VAL A 271 14.66 -8.12 -7.14
C VAL A 271 14.79 -6.68 -7.60
N THR A 272 15.83 -5.99 -7.14
CA THR A 272 16.09 -4.58 -7.44
C THR A 272 17.20 -4.39 -8.46
N SER A 273 18.19 -5.30 -8.49
CA SER A 273 19.25 -5.28 -9.48
C SER A 273 19.82 -6.67 -9.78
N VAL A 274 20.40 -6.83 -10.97
CA VAL A 274 21.14 -8.03 -11.36
C VAL A 274 22.44 -7.60 -12.04
N ASN A 275 23.57 -8.09 -11.55
CA ASN A 275 24.92 -7.72 -12.04
C ASN A 275 25.11 -6.18 -12.12
N GLY A 276 24.59 -5.44 -11.13
CA GLY A 276 24.66 -3.99 -11.08
C GLY A 276 23.70 -3.25 -12.01
N ILE A 277 22.89 -3.95 -12.81
CA ILE A 277 21.84 -3.36 -13.65
C ILE A 277 20.59 -3.23 -12.78
N ALA A 278 20.18 -2.00 -12.51
CA ALA A 278 18.92 -1.72 -11.82
C ALA A 278 17.74 -2.24 -12.66
N LEU A 279 16.72 -2.75 -11.99
CA LEU A 279 15.48 -3.19 -12.61
C LEU A 279 14.36 -2.17 -12.37
N SER A 280 14.69 -0.90 -12.59
CA SER A 280 13.80 0.25 -12.38
C SER A 280 12.95 0.62 -13.59
N ASN A 281 13.16 -0.02 -14.74
CA ASN A 281 12.34 0.12 -15.94
C ASN A 281 12.47 -1.10 -16.86
N ASP A 282 11.53 -1.25 -17.79
CA ASP A 282 11.48 -2.41 -18.71
C ASP A 282 12.65 -2.43 -19.71
N GLN A 283 13.22 -1.28 -20.07
CA GLN A 283 14.35 -1.19 -21.01
C GLN A 283 15.64 -1.77 -20.41
N GLU A 284 15.91 -1.48 -19.14
CA GLU A 284 17.04 -2.06 -18.40
C GLU A 284 16.89 -3.57 -18.24
N ALA A 285 15.67 -4.05 -17.98
CA ALA A 285 15.38 -5.48 -17.89
C ALA A 285 15.68 -6.21 -19.22
N MET A 286 15.37 -5.59 -20.37
CA MET A 286 15.72 -6.16 -21.68
C MET A 286 17.23 -6.18 -21.94
N LYS A 287 17.95 -5.10 -21.58
CA LYS A 287 19.41 -5.06 -21.68
C LYS A 287 20.10 -6.11 -20.80
N LEU A 288 19.51 -6.43 -19.63
CA LEU A 288 20.01 -7.48 -18.77
C LEU A 288 19.97 -8.84 -19.47
N ILE A 289 18.87 -9.18 -20.15
CA ILE A 289 18.70 -10.47 -20.85
C ILE A 289 19.81 -10.69 -21.89
N GLU A 290 20.22 -9.65 -22.61
CA GLU A 290 21.32 -9.72 -23.57
C GLU A 290 22.67 -9.96 -22.87
N LYS A 291 22.94 -9.24 -21.78
CA LYS A 291 24.19 -9.35 -21.02
C LYS A 291 24.34 -10.69 -20.28
N LEU A 292 23.25 -11.39 -19.98
CA LEU A 292 23.28 -12.69 -19.32
C LEU A 292 23.93 -13.79 -20.17
N LYS A 293 24.11 -13.58 -21.48
CA LYS A 293 24.70 -14.58 -22.39
C LYS A 293 26.20 -14.80 -22.16
N ASP A 294 26.90 -13.80 -21.67
CA ASP A 294 28.37 -13.81 -21.60
C ASP A 294 28.91 -14.03 -20.18
N VAL A 295 28.04 -14.06 -19.17
CA VAL A 295 28.45 -14.13 -17.77
C VAL A 295 28.60 -15.58 -17.28
N THR A 296 29.59 -15.81 -16.42
CA THR A 296 29.81 -17.08 -15.70
C THR A 296 29.25 -17.03 -14.28
N SER A 297 28.89 -15.85 -13.78
CA SER A 297 28.31 -15.66 -12.45
C SER A 297 27.23 -14.58 -12.48
N VAL A 298 26.20 -14.75 -11.66
CA VAL A 298 25.10 -13.78 -11.52
C VAL A 298 24.98 -13.36 -10.06
N GLN A 299 25.09 -12.05 -9.84
CA GLN A 299 24.78 -11.40 -8.59
C GLN A 299 23.39 -10.78 -8.68
N VAL A 300 22.53 -11.09 -7.71
CA VAL A 300 21.16 -10.57 -7.65
C VAL A 300 20.98 -9.86 -6.32
N GLU A 301 20.62 -8.58 -6.38
CA GLU A 301 20.20 -7.83 -5.21
C GLU A 301 18.70 -7.92 -5.03
N ILE A 302 18.30 -8.32 -3.83
CA ILE A 302 16.90 -8.47 -3.47
C ILE A 302 16.59 -7.68 -2.20
N VAL A 303 15.36 -7.22 -2.07
CA VAL A 303 14.81 -6.75 -0.81
C VAL A 303 13.94 -7.85 -0.23
N ARG A 304 14.39 -8.44 0.87
CA ARG A 304 13.67 -9.49 1.61
C ARG A 304 13.24 -8.94 2.96
N ASN A 305 11.94 -8.92 3.20
CA ASN A 305 11.35 -8.38 4.44
C ASN A 305 11.86 -6.94 4.74
N GLY A 306 11.95 -6.11 3.69
CA GLY A 306 12.41 -4.72 3.79
C GLY A 306 13.93 -4.53 3.91
N LYS A 307 14.73 -5.60 3.95
CA LYS A 307 16.19 -5.50 4.05
C LYS A 307 16.87 -5.90 2.74
N PRO A 308 17.88 -5.14 2.26
CA PRO A 308 18.65 -5.52 1.09
C PRO A 308 19.48 -6.78 1.40
N GLN A 309 19.54 -7.70 0.44
CA GLN A 309 20.32 -8.92 0.47
C GLN A 309 20.90 -9.18 -0.91
N VAL A 310 22.13 -9.69 -0.94
CA VAL A 310 22.78 -10.14 -2.17
C VAL A 310 22.73 -11.67 -2.24
N LEU A 311 22.36 -12.20 -3.40
CA LEU A 311 22.44 -13.62 -3.77
C LEU A 311 23.45 -13.77 -4.90
N ASN A 312 24.37 -14.72 -4.78
CA ASN A 312 25.37 -15.02 -5.79
C ASN A 312 25.11 -16.41 -6.37
N PHE A 313 25.14 -16.50 -7.69
CA PHE A 313 24.93 -17.72 -8.46
C PHE A 313 26.11 -17.96 -9.37
N ASP A 314 26.60 -19.20 -9.38
CA ASP A 314 27.67 -19.63 -10.28
C ASP A 314 27.05 -20.42 -11.44
N LEU A 315 27.43 -20.10 -12.67
CA LEU A 315 26.96 -20.74 -13.90
C LEU A 315 27.98 -21.73 -14.48
N ASN A 316 29.16 -21.89 -13.86
CA ASN A 316 30.17 -22.88 -14.27
C ASN A 316 30.05 -24.22 -13.55
#